data_AF-A0A174BGH3-F1
#
_entry.id   AF-A0A174BGH3-F1
#
_cell.length_a   1.000
_cell.length_b   1.000
_cell.length_c   1.000
_cell.angle_alpha   90.00
_cell.angle_beta   90.00
_cell.angle_gamma   90.00
#
_symmetry.space_group_name_H-M   'P 1'
#
loop_
_entity.id
_entity.type
_entity.pdbx_description
1 polymer ?
#
loop_
_entity_poly.entity_id
_entity_poly.type
_entity_poly.pdbx_seq_one_letter_code
_entity_poly.pdbx_strand_id
1 'polypeptide(L)'
;MVEDSGRNIGDFEYTRRFFCRALPTQLDDNDSPTLIIQSYYVHQDNYALRVRLKTKSVRIAMTPDLDPLAVLEKYRDEFRLGSVTVKGPSVGGTRYEASRDLDSRIAGELIKRGGHVTIKNRFTDWIDEDGWNIDVFGGTNAPLIIAEAERIGPVTNLVIPKFCTTEITDQSRFSNEGLAANPYSRWKSEFEDELEADGPQFLDYFGTNRME
;
A
#
# COMPACT_ATOMS: atom_id res chain seq x y z
N MET A 1 -3.67 -41.69 5.61
CA MET A 1 -2.91 -40.51 6.08
C MET A 1 -3.07 -39.46 5.01
N VAL A 2 -3.82 -38.40 5.31
CA VAL A 2 -3.96 -37.27 4.39
C VAL A 2 -2.68 -36.45 4.56
N GLU A 3 -1.84 -36.44 3.54
CA GLU A 3 -0.71 -35.52 3.48
C GLU A 3 -1.28 -34.10 3.38
N ASP A 4 -1.08 -33.34 4.45
CA ASP A 4 -1.33 -31.89 4.53
C ASP A 4 -0.36 -31.20 3.56
N SER A 5 -0.78 -31.13 2.30
CA SER A 5 -0.01 -30.56 1.20
C SER A 5 -0.33 -29.07 1.08
N GLY A 6 0.63 -28.24 1.52
CA GLY A 6 0.91 -27.00 0.80
C GLY A 6 0.43 -25.68 1.42
N ARG A 7 0.47 -25.50 2.75
CA ARG A 7 0.61 -24.12 3.26
C ARG A 7 2.00 -23.60 2.91
N ASN A 8 2.09 -22.89 1.79
CA ASN A 8 3.30 -22.18 1.44
C ASN A 8 3.42 -20.99 2.41
N ILE A 9 4.34 -21.07 3.37
CA ILE A 9 4.55 -20.03 4.38
C ILE A 9 4.84 -18.66 3.72
N GLY A 10 5.37 -18.66 2.49
CA GLY A 10 5.62 -17.46 1.70
C GLY A 10 4.38 -16.76 1.12
N ASP A 11 3.17 -17.32 1.28
CA ASP A 11 1.93 -16.71 0.76
C ASP A 11 1.23 -15.83 1.80
N PHE A 12 1.84 -15.57 2.96
CA PHE A 12 1.27 -14.69 3.99
C PHE A 12 2.10 -13.43 4.15
N GLU A 13 1.43 -12.28 4.07
CA GLU A 13 2.02 -10.98 4.42
C GLU A 13 1.71 -10.64 5.87
N TYR A 14 2.70 -10.09 6.59
CA TYR A 14 2.58 -9.61 7.96
C TYR A 14 2.96 -8.13 8.00
N THR A 15 1.96 -7.26 8.23
CA THR A 15 2.16 -5.82 8.16
C THR A 15 1.46 -5.08 9.29
N ARG A 16 2.04 -3.95 9.69
CA ARG A 16 1.37 -2.90 10.47
C ARG A 16 1.41 -1.60 9.69
N ARG A 17 0.28 -0.88 9.66
CA ARG A 17 0.06 0.26 8.78
C ARG A 17 -0.28 1.50 9.58
N PHE A 18 0.27 2.63 9.18
CA PHE A 18 0.15 3.90 9.88
C PHE A 18 -0.21 5.01 8.91
N PHE A 19 -1.15 5.86 9.30
CA PHE A 19 -1.42 7.11 8.61
C PHE A 19 -0.31 8.11 8.94
N CYS A 20 0.13 8.89 7.95
CA CYS A 20 1.18 9.89 8.12
C CYS A 20 0.71 11.25 7.59
N ARG A 21 1.05 12.32 8.33
CA ARG A 21 0.75 13.71 7.93
C ARG A 21 1.63 14.21 6.80
N ALA A 22 2.87 13.74 6.73
CA ALA A 22 3.87 14.18 5.78
C ALA A 22 4.90 13.06 5.53
N LEU A 23 5.53 13.09 4.36
CA LEU A 23 6.71 12.28 4.06
C LEU A 23 7.90 12.89 4.83
N PRO A 24 8.64 12.10 5.64
CA PRO A 24 9.89 12.54 6.25
C PRO A 24 10.89 13.06 5.22
N THR A 25 11.50 14.21 5.49
CA THR A 25 12.46 14.84 4.56
C THR A 25 13.70 13.99 4.32
N GLN A 26 14.06 13.13 5.28
CA GLN A 26 15.21 12.23 5.19
C GLN A 26 15.00 11.10 4.16
N LEU A 27 13.74 10.77 3.86
CA LEU A 27 13.37 9.74 2.89
C LEU A 27 13.35 10.23 1.44
N ASP A 28 13.51 11.55 1.23
CA ASP A 28 13.68 12.13 -0.11
C ASP A 28 15.18 12.32 -0.40
N ASP A 29 15.91 11.22 -0.39
CA ASP A 29 17.38 11.14 -0.47
C ASP A 29 17.96 11.24 -1.89
N ASN A 30 17.18 11.79 -2.83
CA ASN A 30 17.43 11.83 -4.27
C ASN A 30 17.39 10.47 -5.01
N ASP A 31 17.16 9.31 -4.37
CA ASP A 31 16.81 8.12 -5.15
C ASP A 31 15.38 8.24 -5.71
N SER A 32 15.13 7.59 -6.83
CA SER A 32 13.79 7.62 -7.42
C SER A 32 12.85 6.70 -6.64
N PRO A 33 11.73 7.20 -6.11
CA PRO A 33 10.74 6.32 -5.52
C PRO A 33 10.25 5.32 -6.55
N THR A 34 9.74 4.18 -6.08
CA THR A 34 9.07 3.25 -6.98
C THR A 34 7.70 3.83 -7.31
N LEU A 35 7.50 4.29 -8.55
CA LEU A 35 6.19 4.64 -9.08
C LEU A 35 5.39 3.36 -9.31
N ILE A 36 4.18 3.31 -8.76
CA ILE A 36 3.29 2.15 -8.83
C ILE A 36 1.96 2.60 -9.42
N ILE A 37 1.51 1.90 -10.46
CA ILE A 37 0.13 1.98 -10.98
C ILE A 37 -0.49 0.61 -10.83
N GLN A 38 -1.66 0.53 -10.24
CA GLN A 38 -2.32 -0.75 -9.96
C GLN A 38 -3.82 -0.64 -10.17
N SER A 39 -4.44 -1.72 -10.65
CA SER A 39 -5.87 -1.84 -10.88
C SER A 39 -6.46 -3.02 -10.13
N TYR A 40 -7.65 -2.82 -9.57
CA TYR A 40 -8.42 -3.82 -8.80
C TYR A 40 -9.66 -4.25 -9.59
N TYR A 41 -9.67 -5.50 -10.05
CA TYR A 41 -10.77 -6.09 -10.85
C TYR A 41 -11.85 -6.72 -9.99
N VAL A 42 -11.42 -7.32 -8.89
CA VAL A 42 -12.29 -7.91 -7.89
C VAL A 42 -11.90 -7.26 -6.56
N HIS A 43 -12.90 -6.80 -5.85
CA HIS A 43 -12.82 -6.39 -4.45
C HIS A 43 -14.18 -6.65 -3.81
N GLN A 44 -14.32 -7.79 -3.15
CA GLN A 44 -15.55 -8.18 -2.47
C GLN A 44 -15.19 -9.02 -1.25
N ASP A 45 -15.81 -8.74 -0.11
CA ASP A 45 -15.59 -9.48 1.14
C ASP A 45 -14.09 -9.58 1.53
N ASN A 46 -13.32 -8.52 1.26
CA ASN A 46 -11.86 -8.42 1.40
C ASN A 46 -11.02 -9.38 0.53
N TYR A 47 -11.63 -10.06 -0.44
CA TYR A 47 -10.91 -10.74 -1.52
C TYR A 47 -10.60 -9.76 -2.64
N ALA A 48 -9.43 -9.88 -3.25
CA ALA A 48 -9.09 -9.02 -4.38
C ALA A 48 -8.26 -9.70 -5.49
N LEU A 49 -8.46 -9.21 -6.71
CA LEU A 49 -7.60 -9.49 -7.87
C LEU A 49 -6.98 -8.17 -8.33
N ARG A 50 -5.66 -8.05 -8.18
CA ARG A 50 -4.89 -6.84 -8.50
C ARG A 50 -3.94 -7.09 -9.67
N VAL A 51 -3.91 -6.18 -10.63
CA VAL A 51 -2.81 -6.05 -11.60
C VAL A 51 -2.00 -4.82 -11.21
N ARG A 52 -0.67 -4.92 -11.23
CA ARG A 52 0.25 -3.85 -10.80
C ARG A 52 1.40 -3.71 -11.77
N LEU A 53 1.76 -2.46 -12.06
CA LEU A 53 2.95 -2.03 -12.76
C LEU A 53 3.85 -1.22 -11.83
N LYS A 54 5.17 -1.40 -11.93
CA LYS A 54 6.17 -0.65 -11.17
C LYS A 54 7.30 -0.13 -12.07
N THR A 55 7.82 1.05 -11.75
CA THR A 55 9.04 1.60 -12.33
C THR A 55 9.79 2.45 -11.30
N LYS A 56 11.12 2.52 -11.41
CA LYS A 56 11.98 3.47 -10.69
C LYS A 56 12.52 4.57 -11.60
N SER A 57 12.21 4.55 -12.89
CA SER A 57 12.77 5.50 -13.88
C SER A 57 11.98 6.80 -13.98
N VAL A 58 10.82 6.88 -13.32
CA VAL A 58 9.85 7.97 -13.48
C VAL A 58 9.50 8.53 -12.11
N ARG A 59 9.76 9.82 -11.92
CA ARG A 59 9.39 10.57 -10.72
C ARG A 59 8.34 11.62 -11.08
N ILE A 60 7.18 11.55 -10.44
CA ILE A 60 6.04 12.45 -10.65
C ILE A 60 5.49 12.88 -9.30
N ALA A 61 5.05 14.13 -9.19
CA ALA A 61 4.36 14.63 -8.01
C ALA A 61 2.96 13.99 -7.88
N MET A 62 2.63 13.50 -6.68
CA MET A 62 1.36 12.83 -6.38
C MET A 62 0.26 13.86 -6.07
N THR A 63 -0.18 14.59 -7.10
CA THR A 63 -1.20 15.64 -6.97
C THR A 63 -2.63 15.08 -7.05
N PRO A 64 -3.65 15.80 -6.53
CA PRO A 64 -5.05 15.36 -6.59
C PRO A 64 -5.66 15.23 -7.99
N ASP A 65 -5.13 15.99 -8.95
CA ASP A 65 -5.57 16.03 -10.35
C ASP A 65 -4.82 15.01 -11.24
N LEU A 66 -3.89 14.25 -10.67
CA LEU A 66 -3.10 13.27 -11.42
C LEU A 66 -3.99 12.12 -11.93
N ASP A 67 -4.10 11.99 -13.26
CA ASP A 67 -4.77 10.86 -13.90
C ASP A 67 -3.79 9.67 -14.08
N PRO A 68 -3.99 8.54 -13.38
CA PRO A 68 -3.12 7.38 -13.48
C PRO A 68 -3.09 6.77 -14.89
N LEU A 69 -4.18 6.85 -15.67
CA LEU A 69 -4.22 6.29 -17.03
C LEU A 69 -3.44 7.16 -18.01
N ALA A 70 -3.51 8.49 -17.87
CA ALA A 70 -2.69 9.41 -18.64
C ALA A 70 -1.19 9.22 -18.34
N VAL A 71 -0.83 9.00 -17.07
CA VAL A 71 0.56 8.68 -16.67
C VAL A 71 1.01 7.36 -17.31
N LEU A 72 0.17 6.32 -17.23
CA LEU A 72 0.48 5.02 -17.84
C LEU A 72 0.65 5.12 -19.36
N GLU A 73 -0.18 5.90 -20.05
CA GLU A 73 -0.02 6.11 -21.50
C GLU A 73 1.29 6.81 -21.82
N LYS A 74 1.61 7.89 -21.10
CA LYS A 74 2.80 8.71 -21.33
C LYS A 74 4.10 7.97 -21.08
N TYR A 75 4.16 7.15 -20.02
CA TYR A 75 5.40 6.49 -19.57
C TYR A 75 5.37 4.98 -19.72
N ARG A 76 4.56 4.45 -20.64
CA ARG A 76 4.32 3.01 -20.84
C ARG A 76 5.61 2.19 -20.87
N ASP A 77 6.61 2.63 -21.64
CA ASP A 77 7.86 1.89 -21.87
C ASP A 77 8.84 1.92 -20.68
N GLU A 78 8.61 2.80 -19.72
CA GLU A 78 9.38 2.89 -18.48
C GLU A 78 8.93 1.83 -17.45
N PHE A 79 7.73 1.27 -17.61
CA PHE A 79 7.25 0.19 -16.75
C PHE A 79 7.82 -1.17 -17.19
N ARG A 80 8.73 -1.71 -16.39
CA ARG A 80 9.42 -2.98 -16.65
C ARG A 80 8.91 -4.14 -15.80
N LEU A 81 8.21 -3.87 -14.70
CA LEU A 81 7.79 -4.88 -13.74
C LEU A 81 6.26 -4.92 -13.67
N GLY A 82 5.66 -5.98 -14.21
CA GLY A 82 4.23 -6.27 -14.11
C GLY A 82 3.95 -7.47 -13.22
N SER A 83 2.85 -7.46 -12.49
CA SER A 83 2.42 -8.59 -11.68
C SER A 83 0.90 -8.66 -11.57
N VAL A 84 0.35 -9.87 -11.47
CA VAL A 84 -1.02 -10.13 -11.03
C VAL A 84 -0.98 -10.79 -9.66
N THR A 85 -1.83 -10.32 -8.74
CA THR A 85 -1.89 -10.80 -7.35
C THR A 85 -3.32 -11.17 -6.98
N VAL A 86 -3.51 -12.36 -6.43
CA VAL A 86 -4.75 -12.80 -5.78
C VAL A 86 -4.58 -12.63 -4.28
N LYS A 87 -5.62 -12.11 -3.65
CA LYS A 87 -5.61 -11.64 -2.26
C LYS A 87 -6.81 -12.23 -1.51
N GLY A 88 -6.57 -12.77 -0.33
CA GLY A 88 -7.60 -13.17 0.63
C GLY A 88 -7.89 -12.09 1.68
N PRO A 89 -8.87 -12.33 2.57
CA PRO A 89 -9.23 -11.41 3.63
C PRO A 89 -8.06 -11.18 4.60
N SER A 90 -7.95 -9.95 5.10
CA SER A 90 -6.95 -9.57 6.10
C SER A 90 -7.54 -9.60 7.50
N VAL A 91 -6.83 -10.22 8.45
CA VAL A 91 -7.20 -10.28 9.87
C VAL A 91 -5.95 -10.01 10.70
N GLY A 92 -5.97 -8.97 11.55
CA GLY A 92 -4.85 -8.64 12.44
C GLY A 92 -3.52 -8.45 11.71
N GLY A 93 -3.52 -7.73 10.58
CA GLY A 93 -2.33 -7.50 9.77
C GLY A 93 -1.80 -8.72 8.99
N THR A 94 -2.52 -9.84 8.99
CA THR A 94 -2.15 -11.08 8.27
C THR A 94 -3.16 -11.39 7.17
N ARG A 95 -2.69 -11.72 5.96
CA ARG A 95 -3.54 -12.08 4.81
C ARG A 95 -2.84 -13.05 3.86
N TYR A 96 -3.63 -13.83 3.14
CA TYR A 96 -3.14 -14.62 2.00
C TYR A 96 -2.89 -13.72 0.79
N GLU A 97 -1.69 -13.77 0.21
CA GLU A 97 -1.36 -13.18 -1.09
C GLU A 97 -0.56 -14.16 -1.93
N ALA A 98 -1.00 -14.38 -3.17
CA ALA A 98 -0.23 -15.09 -4.18
C ALA A 98 -0.03 -14.19 -5.40
N SER A 99 1.22 -13.98 -5.78
CA SER A 99 1.60 -13.11 -6.89
C SER A 99 2.32 -13.87 -7.98
N ARG A 100 2.09 -13.48 -9.23
CA ARG A 100 2.86 -13.94 -10.39
C ARG A 100 3.29 -12.76 -11.24
N ASP A 101 4.47 -12.87 -11.80
CA ASP A 101 4.96 -11.90 -12.78
C ASP A 101 4.11 -11.95 -14.05
N LEU A 102 3.92 -10.78 -14.63
CA LEU A 102 3.19 -10.57 -15.87
C LEU A 102 4.02 -9.67 -16.76
N ASP A 103 4.03 -9.96 -18.07
CA ASP A 103 4.62 -9.05 -19.06
C ASP A 103 4.05 -7.63 -18.86
N SER A 104 4.93 -6.62 -18.79
CA SER A 104 4.51 -5.27 -18.42
C SER A 104 3.59 -4.63 -19.46
N ARG A 105 3.71 -5.01 -20.74
CA ARG A 105 2.81 -4.52 -21.79
C ARG A 105 1.42 -5.11 -21.61
N ILE A 106 1.32 -6.41 -21.32
CA ILE A 106 0.04 -7.05 -21.01
C ILE A 106 -0.58 -6.46 -19.74
N ALA A 107 0.19 -6.28 -18.67
CA ALA A 107 -0.28 -5.65 -17.44
C ALA A 107 -0.83 -4.24 -17.68
N GLY A 108 -0.16 -3.45 -18.52
CA GLY A 108 -0.62 -2.11 -18.92
C GLY A 108 -1.92 -2.14 -19.71
N GLU A 109 -2.05 -3.07 -20.67
CA GLU A 109 -3.28 -3.23 -21.45
C GLU A 109 -4.47 -3.72 -20.61
N LEU A 110 -4.21 -4.55 -19.60
CA LEU A 110 -5.21 -4.91 -18.60
C LEU A 110 -5.66 -3.65 -17.84
N ILE A 111 -4.74 -2.94 -17.17
CA ILE A 111 -5.05 -1.76 -16.33
C ILE A 111 -5.92 -0.74 -17.09
N LYS A 112 -5.67 -0.52 -18.38
CA LYS A 112 -6.46 0.40 -19.22
C LYS A 112 -7.92 -0.02 -19.44
N ARG A 113 -8.20 -1.32 -19.41
CA ARG A 113 -9.51 -1.88 -19.80
C ARG A 113 -10.44 -2.14 -18.63
N GLY A 114 -9.97 -2.10 -17.41
CA GLY A 114 -10.86 -2.37 -16.29
C GLY A 114 -10.25 -2.25 -14.91
N GLY A 115 -11.14 -2.45 -13.94
CA GLY A 115 -10.87 -2.30 -12.52
C GLY A 115 -10.77 -0.84 -12.07
N HIS A 116 -10.54 -0.66 -10.78
CA HIS A 116 -10.33 0.65 -10.17
C HIS A 116 -8.84 0.93 -10.05
N VAL A 117 -8.37 1.98 -10.73
CA VAL A 117 -6.95 2.31 -10.86
C VAL A 117 -6.50 3.26 -9.75
N THR A 118 -5.38 2.96 -9.12
CA THR A 118 -4.70 3.84 -8.17
C THR A 118 -3.23 4.04 -8.57
N ILE A 119 -2.67 5.17 -8.14
CA ILE A 119 -1.28 5.57 -8.38
C ILE A 119 -0.64 6.05 -7.09
N LYS A 120 0.61 5.66 -6.87
CA LYS A 120 1.40 6.06 -5.71
C LYS A 120 2.90 6.01 -5.99
N ASN A 121 3.65 6.82 -5.26
CA ASN A 121 5.10 6.65 -5.10
C ASN A 121 5.35 5.87 -3.81
N ARG A 122 6.17 4.82 -3.89
CA ARG A 122 6.65 4.07 -2.72
C ARG A 122 8.12 4.39 -2.45
N PHE A 123 8.37 4.90 -1.26
CA PHE A 123 9.69 5.04 -0.67
C PHE A 123 9.94 3.83 0.23
N THR A 124 11.18 3.34 0.26
CA THR A 124 11.56 2.18 1.08
C THR A 124 12.75 2.55 1.91
N ASP A 125 12.71 2.26 3.20
CA ASP A 125 13.84 2.52 4.09
C ASP A 125 13.91 1.49 5.21
N TRP A 126 15.08 1.39 5.81
CA TRP A 126 15.34 0.56 6.98
C TRP A 126 15.42 1.46 8.21
N ILE A 127 14.39 1.42 9.05
CA ILE A 127 14.30 2.26 10.26
C ILE A 127 14.39 1.35 11.47
N ASP A 128 15.43 1.54 12.27
CA ASP A 128 15.76 0.70 13.42
C ASP A 128 15.90 -0.78 13.01
N GLU A 129 15.03 -1.66 13.51
CA GLU A 129 15.01 -3.11 13.26
C GLU A 129 14.16 -3.52 12.04
N ASP A 130 13.45 -2.58 11.40
CA ASP A 130 12.36 -2.89 10.48
C ASP A 130 12.47 -2.27 9.08
N GLY A 131 11.96 -3.01 8.09
CA GLY A 131 11.75 -2.52 6.74
C GLY A 131 10.43 -1.76 6.62
N TRP A 132 10.49 -0.55 6.08
CA TRP A 132 9.34 0.34 5.93
C TRP A 132 9.07 0.67 4.47
N ASN A 133 7.80 0.58 4.08
CA ASN A 133 7.27 1.08 2.82
C ASN A 133 6.42 2.33 3.10
N ILE A 134 6.80 3.49 2.57
CA ILE A 134 6.04 4.73 2.70
C ILE A 134 5.40 5.05 1.35
N ASP A 135 4.09 4.88 1.28
CA ASP A 135 3.28 5.11 0.09
C ASP A 135 2.68 6.52 0.12
N VAL A 136 3.03 7.33 -0.87
CA VAL A 136 2.42 8.65 -1.14
C VAL A 136 1.46 8.50 -2.31
N PHE A 137 0.16 8.67 -2.07
CA PHE A 137 -0.88 8.45 -3.07
C PHE A 137 -1.20 9.69 -3.90
N GLY A 138 -1.41 9.50 -5.21
CA GLY A 138 -1.86 10.53 -6.14
C GLY A 138 -3.33 10.42 -6.54
N GLY A 139 -3.77 11.33 -7.40
CA GLY A 139 -5.13 11.37 -7.94
C GLY A 139 -6.18 11.50 -6.84
N THR A 140 -7.28 10.77 -6.94
CA THR A 140 -8.39 10.82 -5.97
C THR A 140 -8.03 10.33 -4.56
N ASN A 141 -6.85 9.73 -4.38
CA ASN A 141 -6.33 9.34 -3.07
C ASN A 141 -5.32 10.33 -2.50
N ALA A 142 -4.90 11.35 -3.25
CA ALA A 142 -4.08 12.42 -2.69
C ALA A 142 -4.88 13.21 -1.61
N PRO A 143 -4.21 13.73 -0.57
CA PRO A 143 -2.77 13.68 -0.30
C PRO A 143 -2.37 12.54 0.65
N LEU A 144 -3.06 11.39 0.62
CA LEU A 144 -2.87 10.31 1.59
C LEU A 144 -1.43 9.80 1.59
N ILE A 145 -0.89 9.60 2.79
CA ILE A 145 0.40 8.93 3.03
C ILE A 145 0.17 7.79 4.02
N ILE A 146 0.63 6.60 3.66
CA ILE A 146 0.60 5.42 4.52
C ILE A 146 2.01 4.87 4.66
N ALA A 147 2.45 4.66 5.90
CA ALA A 147 3.66 3.90 6.19
C ALA A 147 3.29 2.47 6.61
N GLU A 148 4.01 1.50 6.08
CA GLU A 148 3.79 0.08 6.34
C GLU A 148 5.10 -0.56 6.77
N ALA A 149 5.13 -1.07 8.01
CA ALA A 149 6.19 -1.94 8.48
C ALA A 149 5.88 -3.38 8.06
N GLU A 150 6.86 -4.06 7.49
CA GLU A 150 6.70 -5.41 6.93
C GLU A 150 7.78 -6.36 7.46
N ARG A 151 7.38 -7.59 7.80
CA ARG A 151 8.28 -8.67 8.23
C ARG A 151 7.88 -10.00 7.58
N ILE A 152 8.79 -10.97 7.61
CA ILE A 152 8.54 -12.37 7.19
C ILE A 152 7.57 -13.10 8.18
N GLY A 153 7.44 -12.58 9.39
CA GLY A 153 6.51 -13.05 10.41
C GLY A 153 5.79 -11.89 11.09
N PRO A 154 4.97 -12.12 12.13
CA PRO A 154 4.22 -11.07 12.81
C PRO A 154 5.07 -9.87 13.22
N VAL A 155 4.59 -8.66 12.90
CA VAL A 155 5.24 -7.39 13.26
C VAL A 155 4.96 -7.06 14.73
N THR A 156 5.76 -7.63 15.62
CA THR A 156 5.64 -7.45 17.07
C THR A 156 6.76 -6.57 17.64
N ASN A 157 6.47 -5.89 18.75
CA ASN A 157 7.43 -5.03 19.46
C ASN A 157 8.07 -3.93 18.58
N LEU A 158 7.25 -3.32 17.73
CA LEU A 158 7.67 -2.35 16.71
C LEU A 158 8.20 -1.06 17.34
N VAL A 159 9.31 -0.53 16.80
CA VAL A 159 9.69 0.87 16.98
C VAL A 159 8.92 1.69 15.96
N ILE A 160 8.01 2.53 16.43
CA ILE A 160 7.12 3.34 15.60
C ILE A 160 7.77 4.73 15.41
N PRO A 161 8.15 5.09 14.17
CA PRO A 161 8.77 6.38 13.89
C PRO A 161 7.83 7.56 14.17
N LYS A 162 8.38 8.72 14.55
CA LYS A 162 7.61 9.95 14.88
C LYS A 162 6.62 10.41 13.82
N PHE A 163 6.87 10.11 12.55
CA PHE A 163 6.00 10.53 11.45
C PHE A 163 4.74 9.66 11.31
N CYS A 164 4.71 8.48 11.96
CA CYS A 164 3.52 7.64 12.05
C CYS A 164 2.52 8.29 13.03
N THR A 165 1.47 8.89 12.49
CA THR A 165 0.53 9.71 13.25
C THR A 165 -0.48 8.87 14.02
N THR A 166 -1.05 7.84 13.38
CA THR A 166 -1.96 6.90 14.03
C THR A 166 -1.90 5.56 13.31
N GLU A 167 -2.14 4.47 14.03
CA GLU A 167 -2.22 3.14 13.44
C GLU A 167 -3.58 2.91 12.76
N ILE A 168 -3.54 2.30 11.58
CA ILE A 168 -4.68 2.01 10.70
C ILE A 168 -4.67 0.55 10.23
N THR A 169 -3.91 -0.32 10.92
CA THR A 169 -3.71 -1.73 10.57
C THR A 169 -5.03 -2.48 10.36
N ASP A 170 -6.03 -2.26 11.22
CA ASP A 170 -7.35 -2.91 11.13
C ASP A 170 -8.41 -2.08 10.38
N GLN A 171 -8.04 -0.92 9.83
CA GLN A 171 -8.97 -0.07 9.09
C GLN A 171 -8.97 -0.45 7.60
N SER A 172 -9.96 -1.25 7.19
CA SER A 172 -10.09 -1.75 5.80
C SER A 172 -10.26 -0.63 4.77
N ARG A 173 -10.85 0.53 5.14
CA ARG A 173 -10.98 1.69 4.24
C ARG A 173 -9.63 2.24 3.73
N PHE A 174 -8.54 2.00 4.47
CA PHE A 174 -7.17 2.35 4.07
C PHE A 174 -6.42 1.23 3.33
N SER A 175 -7.02 0.05 3.16
CA SER A 175 -6.43 -0.97 2.27
C SER A 175 -6.38 -0.45 0.83
N ASN A 176 -5.45 -0.93 0.02
CA ASN A 176 -5.34 -0.45 -1.36
C ASN A 176 -6.62 -0.73 -2.17
N GLU A 177 -7.29 -1.86 -1.88
CA GLU A 177 -8.57 -2.25 -2.47
C GLU A 177 -9.73 -1.38 -1.96
N GLY A 178 -9.74 -1.05 -0.66
CA GLY A 178 -10.67 -0.07 -0.07
C GLY A 178 -10.52 1.33 -0.71
N LEU A 179 -9.28 1.78 -0.89
CA LEU A 179 -8.95 3.06 -1.55
C LEU A 179 -9.29 3.08 -3.04
N ALA A 180 -9.26 1.91 -3.69
CA ALA A 180 -9.69 1.80 -5.08
C ALA A 180 -11.23 1.89 -5.21
N ALA A 181 -11.96 1.29 -4.26
CA ALA A 181 -13.43 1.29 -4.25
C ALA A 181 -14.05 2.61 -3.75
N ASN A 182 -13.52 3.16 -2.65
CA ASN A 182 -13.96 4.42 -2.06
C ASN A 182 -12.75 5.34 -1.79
N PRO A 183 -12.35 6.18 -2.78
CA PRO A 183 -11.14 6.97 -2.67
C PRO A 183 -11.11 7.90 -1.45
N TYR A 184 -9.92 8.10 -0.90
CA TYR A 184 -9.67 8.89 0.31
C TYR A 184 -10.31 10.28 0.27
N SER A 185 -10.28 10.96 -0.88
CA SER A 185 -10.90 12.28 -1.05
C SER A 185 -12.38 12.35 -0.66
N ARG A 186 -13.11 11.23 -0.67
CA ARG A 186 -14.54 11.18 -0.32
C ARG A 186 -14.82 11.18 1.18
N TRP A 187 -13.87 10.75 1.98
CA TRP A 187 -14.02 10.55 3.43
C TRP A 187 -12.87 11.16 4.24
N LYS A 188 -11.97 11.89 3.57
CA LYS A 188 -10.85 12.58 4.20
C LYS A 188 -11.30 13.44 5.38
N SER A 189 -12.28 14.33 5.19
CA SER A 189 -12.72 15.25 6.25
C SER A 189 -13.28 14.50 7.45
N GLU A 190 -14.08 13.46 7.21
CA GLU A 190 -14.63 12.61 8.28
C GLU A 190 -13.51 11.95 9.08
N PHE A 191 -12.51 11.36 8.41
CA PHE A 191 -11.35 10.77 9.10
C PHE A 191 -10.52 11.80 9.88
N GLU A 192 -10.39 13.02 9.36
CA GLU A 192 -9.68 14.10 10.06
C GLU A 192 -10.41 14.51 11.33
N ASP A 193 -11.75 14.65 11.26
CA ASP A 193 -12.59 14.95 12.43
C ASP A 193 -12.53 13.82 13.47
N GLU A 194 -12.57 12.56 13.04
CA GLU A 194 -12.38 11.38 13.92
C GLU A 194 -11.01 11.43 14.63
N LEU A 195 -9.93 11.68 13.88
CA LEU A 195 -8.57 11.71 14.42
C LEU A 195 -8.36 12.89 15.37
N GLU A 196 -9.00 14.04 15.13
CA GLU A 196 -8.97 15.17 16.05
C GLU A 196 -9.73 14.88 17.35
N ALA A 197 -10.88 14.21 17.25
CA ALA A 197 -11.71 13.87 18.40
C ALA A 197 -11.09 12.78 19.29
N ASP A 198 -10.62 11.69 18.67
CA ASP A 198 -10.15 10.49 19.40
C ASP A 198 -8.64 10.53 19.69
N GLY A 199 -7.90 11.37 18.97
CA GLY A 199 -6.44 11.41 19.00
C GLY A 199 -5.78 10.17 18.36
N PRO A 200 -4.43 10.17 18.27
CA PRO A 200 -3.65 9.03 17.81
C PRO A 200 -3.93 7.73 18.58
N GLN A 201 -4.16 6.64 17.85
CA GLN A 201 -4.35 5.30 18.41
C GLN A 201 -3.30 4.33 17.89
N PHE A 202 -2.82 3.44 18.77
CA PHE A 202 -1.83 2.42 18.45
C PHE A 202 -2.23 1.09 19.08
N LEU A 203 -2.16 0.00 18.32
CA LEU A 203 -2.62 -1.31 18.75
C LEU A 203 -1.59 -1.96 19.69
N ASP A 204 -2.04 -2.41 20.85
CA ASP A 204 -1.21 -2.97 21.93
C ASP A 204 -1.13 -4.50 21.90
N TYR A 205 -2.02 -5.16 21.15
CA TYR A 205 -2.06 -6.61 21.05
C TYR A 205 -0.89 -7.20 20.22
N PHE A 206 -0.07 -6.37 19.58
CA PHE A 206 1.19 -6.76 18.90
C PHE A 206 2.43 -6.71 19.82
N GLY A 207 2.24 -6.59 21.13
CA GLY A 207 3.34 -6.51 22.10
C GLY A 207 3.70 -5.05 22.45
N THR A 208 4.94 -4.81 22.85
CA THR A 208 5.34 -3.50 23.39
C THR A 208 5.73 -2.55 22.25
N ASN A 209 4.88 -1.55 21.97
CA ASN A 209 5.22 -0.46 21.07
C ASN A 209 6.25 0.47 21.71
N ARG A 210 7.27 0.85 20.95
CA ARG A 210 8.27 1.87 21.34
C ARG A 210 8.12 3.05 20.38
N MET A 211 8.04 4.27 20.91
CA MET A 211 7.97 5.48 20.08
C MET A 211 9.37 6.08 19.97
N GLU A 212 9.79 6.43 18.76
CA GLU A 212 11.00 7.24 18.55
C GLU A 212 10.79 8.69 18.98
#